data_AF-A0A0D2PNK2-F1
#
_entry.id   AF-A0A0D2PNK2-F1
#
_cell.length_a   1.000
_cell.length_b   1.000
_cell.length_c   1.000
_cell.angle_alpha   90.00
_cell.angle_beta   90.00
_cell.angle_gamma   90.00
#
_symmetry.space_group_name_H-M   'P 1'
#
loop_
_entity.id
_entity.type
_entity.pdbx_description
1 polymer ?
#
loop_
_entity_poly.entity_id
_entity_poly.type
_entity_poly.pdbx_seq_one_letter_code
_entity_poly.pdbx_strand_id
1 'polypeptide(L)'
;MAVMIGAIILQWIGGRFSQASSIALNVIRFAVVRATQVPGCTHIVIFTDHIASAKKALDPSVHSGQGHSLAVCRALLVWFAADPLNTLEFYNCPSKAEWDVHHEVHQFLLGLPPVPGLRPRMTLDSLRKYATDRCNAEWRQLFFHDPTFASWQFLQLLDLDDNLIKPSYLKGGSWIPAAKASTSLVSRMTRAILGHAPIGEYYSRFLPDKDPACPCGEAALEMRDHILNHCRRRGVDYFYGPAWTLPVLIRFLERFPWAFSFRPKDGVG
;
A
#
# COMPACT_ATOMS: atom_id res chain seq x y z
N MET A 1 15.87 25.47 -37.04
CA MET A 1 16.68 25.84 -35.86
C MET A 1 16.38 24.81 -34.78
N ALA A 2 17.37 24.12 -34.21
CA ALA A 2 17.12 23.08 -33.21
C ALA A 2 16.83 23.73 -31.84
N VAL A 3 15.69 23.42 -31.24
CA VAL A 3 15.36 23.88 -29.89
C VAL A 3 15.66 22.74 -28.93
N MET A 4 16.79 22.83 -28.25
CA MET A 4 17.14 21.90 -27.18
C MET A 4 16.32 22.26 -25.94
N ILE A 5 15.32 21.45 -25.59
CA ILE A 5 14.59 21.58 -24.33
C ILE A 5 14.92 20.35 -23.49
N GLY A 6 15.86 20.52 -22.56
CA GLY A 6 16.08 19.54 -21.50
C GLY A 6 14.81 19.39 -20.68
N ALA A 7 14.24 18.18 -20.60
CA ALA A 7 13.10 17.89 -19.73
C ALA A 7 13.63 17.26 -18.44
N ILE A 8 13.78 18.08 -17.39
CA ILE A 8 14.30 17.60 -16.11
C ILE A 8 13.21 16.94 -15.30
N ILE A 9 13.53 15.79 -14.71
CA ILE A 9 12.68 15.14 -13.73
C ILE A 9 12.82 15.85 -12.39
N LEU A 10 11.77 16.57 -12.03
CA LEU A 10 11.52 17.05 -10.68
C LEU A 10 11.11 15.86 -9.80
N GLN A 11 11.88 15.56 -8.76
CA GLN A 11 11.33 14.97 -7.55
C GLN A 11 10.82 16.13 -6.68
N TRP A 12 9.56 16.52 -6.91
CA TRP A 12 8.94 17.61 -6.15
C TRP A 12 8.70 17.16 -4.70
N ILE A 13 9.60 17.54 -3.81
CA ILE A 13 9.44 17.40 -2.35
C ILE A 13 8.62 18.61 -1.89
N GLY A 14 7.30 18.44 -1.80
CA GLY A 14 6.43 19.56 -1.41
C GLY A 14 4.96 19.23 -1.24
N GLY A 15 4.61 17.97 -0.99
CA GLY A 15 3.23 17.56 -0.73
C GLY A 15 3.03 16.12 -1.16
N ARG A 16 2.77 15.25 -0.19
CA ARG A 16 2.47 13.83 -0.39
C ARG A 16 1.43 13.69 -1.53
N PHE A 17 1.58 12.67 -2.38
CA PHE A 17 0.58 12.09 -3.32
C PHE A 17 0.85 12.10 -4.85
N SER A 18 2.03 12.43 -5.36
CA SER A 18 2.35 12.17 -6.78
C SER A 18 3.41 11.08 -6.92
N GLN A 19 3.04 9.90 -7.46
CA GLN A 19 4.00 8.91 -7.93
C GLN A 19 4.98 9.58 -8.91
N ALA A 20 6.28 9.29 -8.80
CA ALA A 20 7.35 9.89 -9.62
C ALA A 20 7.02 9.91 -11.13
N SER A 21 6.32 8.88 -11.62
CA SER A 21 5.84 8.79 -13.01
C SER A 21 4.91 9.93 -13.44
N SER A 22 4.05 10.44 -12.55
CA SER A 22 3.10 11.53 -12.85
C SER A 22 3.79 12.89 -12.96
N ILE A 23 4.87 13.11 -12.21
CA ILE A 23 5.62 14.35 -12.26
C ILE A 23 6.45 14.39 -13.55
N ALA A 24 7.21 13.32 -13.81
CA ALA A 24 8.00 13.20 -15.04
C ALA A 24 7.14 13.38 -16.30
N LEU A 25 5.95 12.78 -16.33
CA LEU A 25 5.01 12.95 -17.44
C LEU A 25 4.50 14.39 -17.60
N ASN A 26 4.28 15.10 -16.48
CA ASN A 26 3.88 16.50 -16.52
C ASN A 26 5.00 17.40 -17.06
N VAL A 27 6.26 17.16 -16.68
CA VAL A 27 7.42 17.91 -17.21
C VAL A 27 7.54 17.69 -18.72
N ILE A 28 7.49 16.43 -19.18
CA ILE A 28 7.53 16.12 -20.62
C ILE A 28 6.41 16.84 -21.37
N ARG A 29 5.19 16.86 -20.81
CA ARG A 29 4.08 17.63 -21.38
C ARG A 29 4.43 19.11 -21.53
N PHE A 30 4.93 19.75 -20.48
CA PHE A 30 5.27 21.18 -20.55
C PHE A 30 6.37 21.44 -21.59
N ALA A 31 7.42 20.62 -21.60
CA ALA A 31 8.51 20.72 -22.57
C ALA A 31 8.01 20.62 -24.01
N VAL A 32 7.27 19.57 -24.35
CA VAL A 32 6.74 19.36 -25.70
C VAL A 32 5.81 20.48 -26.13
N VAL A 33 4.79 20.80 -25.31
CA VAL A 33 3.80 21.82 -25.65
C VAL A 33 4.46 23.17 -25.88
N ARG A 34 5.48 23.52 -25.08
CA ARG A 34 6.22 24.76 -25.27
C ARG A 34 7.09 24.72 -26.52
N ALA A 35 7.78 23.61 -26.77
CA ALA A 35 8.63 23.42 -27.94
C ALA A 35 7.87 23.59 -29.26
N THR A 36 6.66 23.02 -29.34
CA THR A 36 5.80 23.11 -30.54
C THR A 36 5.32 24.53 -30.86
N GLN A 37 5.45 25.46 -29.91
CA GLN A 37 5.07 26.86 -30.09
C GLN A 37 6.26 27.75 -30.49
N VAL A 38 7.48 27.22 -30.53
CA VAL A 38 8.66 28.00 -30.91
C VAL A 38 8.72 28.13 -32.44
N PRO A 39 8.66 29.35 -33.01
CA PRO A 39 8.71 29.54 -34.45
C PRO A 39 9.98 28.97 -35.08
N GLY A 40 9.85 28.23 -36.18
CA GLY A 40 10.99 27.64 -36.90
C GLY A 40 11.68 26.47 -36.19
N CYS A 41 11.07 25.95 -35.11
CA CYS A 41 11.49 24.71 -34.46
C CYS A 41 11.04 23.51 -35.30
N THR A 42 12.02 22.78 -35.84
CA THR A 42 11.79 21.55 -36.64
C THR A 42 12.27 20.29 -35.93
N HIS A 43 13.03 20.42 -34.85
CA HIS A 43 13.58 19.27 -34.13
C HIS A 43 13.44 19.48 -32.64
N ILE A 44 12.73 18.57 -31.97
CA ILE A 44 12.55 18.53 -30.53
C ILE A 44 13.32 17.33 -29.99
N VAL A 45 14.29 17.58 -29.11
CA VAL A 45 15.08 16.53 -28.46
C VAL A 45 14.86 16.60 -26.96
N ILE A 46 14.42 15.48 -26.37
CA ILE A 46 14.12 15.37 -24.94
C ILE A 46 15.06 14.37 -24.28
N PHE A 47 15.90 14.88 -23.38
CA PHE A 47 16.72 14.06 -22.50
C PHE A 47 15.95 13.75 -21.21
N THR A 48 15.89 12.49 -20.79
CA THR A 48 15.21 12.07 -19.57
C THR A 48 15.83 10.81 -18.97
N ASP A 49 15.89 10.72 -17.65
CA ASP A 49 16.27 9.51 -16.91
C ASP A 49 15.07 8.56 -16.65
N HIS A 50 13.86 8.92 -17.11
CA HIS A 50 12.66 8.11 -16.94
C HIS A 50 11.95 7.84 -18.27
N ILE A 51 12.57 6.99 -19.08
CA ILE A 51 12.07 6.58 -20.40
C ILE A 51 10.64 6.02 -20.37
N ALA A 52 10.21 5.44 -19.24
CA ALA A 52 8.84 4.97 -19.06
C ALA A 52 7.81 6.10 -19.17
N SER A 53 8.14 7.31 -18.67
CA SER A 53 7.25 8.47 -18.81
C SER A 53 7.31 9.06 -20.21
N ALA A 54 8.45 9.00 -20.90
CA ALA A 54 8.54 9.37 -22.32
C ALA A 54 7.63 8.50 -23.19
N LYS A 55 7.72 7.18 -23.02
CA LYS A 55 6.82 6.23 -23.71
C LYS A 55 5.36 6.53 -23.39
N LYS A 56 5.06 6.74 -22.10
CA LYS A 56 3.69 7.04 -21.63
C LYS A 56 3.17 8.39 -22.14
N ALA A 57 4.04 9.37 -22.43
CA ALA A 57 3.64 10.66 -23.00
C ALA A 57 3.03 10.54 -24.39
N LEU A 58 3.40 9.50 -25.14
CA LEU A 58 2.88 9.20 -26.48
C LEU A 58 1.75 8.17 -26.46
N ASP A 59 1.34 7.69 -25.29
CA ASP A 59 0.28 6.70 -25.14
C ASP A 59 -1.08 7.39 -24.88
N PRO A 60 -2.04 7.34 -25.82
CA PRO A 60 -3.36 7.93 -25.62
C PRO A 60 -4.31 7.03 -24.81
N SER A 61 -3.91 5.81 -24.45
CA SER A 61 -4.76 4.84 -23.75
C SER A 61 -5.11 5.27 -22.31
N VAL A 62 -6.05 4.54 -21.70
CA VAL A 62 -6.53 4.86 -20.35
C VAL A 62 -5.46 4.53 -19.31
N HIS A 63 -4.94 5.56 -18.67
CA HIS A 63 -3.99 5.42 -17.57
C HIS A 63 -3.93 6.65 -16.67
N SER A 64 -3.29 6.52 -15.51
CA SER A 64 -3.16 7.55 -14.46
C SER A 64 -2.55 8.89 -14.86
N GLY A 65 -2.01 9.03 -16.07
CA GLY A 65 -1.48 10.27 -16.63
C GLY A 65 -2.14 10.74 -17.93
N GLN A 66 -3.28 10.18 -18.33
CA GLN A 66 -3.80 10.28 -19.71
C GLN A 66 -4.04 11.72 -20.15
N GLY A 67 -4.48 12.60 -19.24
CA GLY A 67 -4.66 14.01 -19.55
C GLY A 67 -3.37 14.71 -20.01
N HIS A 68 -2.20 14.28 -19.51
CA HIS A 68 -0.91 14.80 -19.97
C HIS A 68 -0.53 14.24 -21.34
N SER A 69 -0.70 12.93 -21.54
CA SER A 69 -0.41 12.27 -22.82
C SER A 69 -1.30 12.78 -23.95
N LEU A 70 -2.59 12.96 -23.71
CA LEU A 70 -3.50 13.56 -24.69
C LEU A 70 -3.11 15.00 -25.05
N ALA A 71 -2.60 15.78 -24.10
CA ALA A 71 -2.12 17.13 -24.39
C ALA A 71 -0.85 17.11 -25.25
N VAL A 72 0.08 16.19 -24.97
CA VAL A 72 1.28 15.95 -25.79
C VAL A 72 0.89 15.52 -27.20
N CYS A 73 0.08 14.47 -27.33
CA CYS A 73 -0.34 13.96 -28.63
C CYS A 73 -1.07 15.03 -29.45
N ARG A 74 -1.96 15.84 -28.84
CA ARG A 74 -2.63 16.93 -29.56
C ARG A 74 -1.65 17.99 -30.07
N ALA A 75 -0.68 18.40 -29.27
CA ALA A 75 0.32 19.39 -29.69
C ALA A 75 1.20 18.84 -30.82
N LEU A 76 1.66 17.60 -30.68
CA LEU A 76 2.49 16.93 -31.67
C LEU A 76 1.75 16.66 -32.98
N LEU A 77 0.47 16.28 -32.94
CA LEU A 77 -0.33 16.06 -34.15
C LEU A 77 -0.39 17.30 -35.04
N VAL A 78 -0.63 18.47 -34.44
CA VAL A 78 -0.65 19.75 -35.17
C VAL A 78 0.75 20.10 -35.67
N TRP A 79 1.76 19.92 -34.83
CA TRP A 79 3.14 20.25 -35.18
C TRP A 79 3.68 19.36 -36.31
N PHE A 80 3.55 18.03 -36.23
CA PHE A 80 3.96 17.12 -37.31
C PHE A 80 3.21 17.35 -38.62
N ALA A 81 1.93 17.76 -38.55
CA ALA A 81 1.17 18.07 -39.75
C ALA A 81 1.62 19.37 -40.44
N ALA A 82 2.29 20.28 -39.73
CA ALA A 82 2.72 21.57 -40.25
C ALA A 82 3.96 21.48 -41.15
N ASP A 83 4.88 20.55 -40.89
CA ASP A 83 6.10 20.37 -41.67
C ASP A 83 6.57 18.91 -41.60
N PRO A 84 6.78 18.21 -42.74
CA PRO A 84 7.25 16.83 -42.76
C PRO A 84 8.68 16.64 -42.23
N LEU A 85 9.46 17.72 -42.08
CA LEU A 85 10.80 17.68 -41.48
C LEU A 85 10.76 17.70 -39.95
N ASN A 86 9.59 17.85 -39.35
CA ASN A 86 9.44 17.90 -37.90
C ASN A 86 9.77 16.54 -37.27
N THR A 87 10.75 16.51 -36.36
CA THR A 87 11.14 15.29 -35.63
C THR A 87 11.12 15.46 -34.11
N LEU A 88 10.73 14.38 -33.41
CA LEU A 88 10.78 14.29 -31.96
C LEU A 88 11.65 13.10 -31.56
N GLU A 89 12.64 13.35 -30.71
CA GLU A 89 13.55 12.32 -30.21
C GLU A 89 13.58 12.30 -28.68
N PHE A 90 13.62 11.08 -28.12
CA PHE A 90 13.80 10.86 -26.69
C PHE A 90 15.12 10.14 -26.45
N TYR A 91 16.00 10.75 -25.66
CA TYR A 91 17.25 10.16 -25.22
C TYR A 91 17.16 9.79 -23.74
N ASN A 92 17.43 8.51 -23.46
CA ASN A 92 17.56 8.04 -22.09
C ASN A 92 18.92 8.46 -21.53
N CYS A 93 18.92 9.35 -20.53
CA CYS A 93 20.13 9.79 -19.85
C CYS A 93 20.09 9.28 -18.41
N PRO A 94 20.87 8.25 -18.04
CA PRO A 94 20.87 7.75 -16.67
C PRO A 94 21.28 8.85 -15.69
N SER A 95 20.54 9.03 -14.60
CA SER A 95 20.83 10.04 -13.57
C SER A 95 22.23 9.92 -12.96
N LYS A 96 22.78 8.70 -12.91
CA LYS A 96 24.16 8.42 -12.45
C LYS A 96 25.26 8.95 -13.36
N ALA A 97 24.94 9.32 -14.60
CA ALA A 97 25.92 9.84 -15.53
C ALA A 97 26.30 11.30 -15.24
N GLU A 98 25.55 11.99 -14.35
CA GLU A 98 25.81 13.37 -13.92
C GLU A 98 26.15 14.32 -15.07
N TRP A 99 25.53 14.13 -16.24
CA TRP A 99 25.83 14.93 -17.42
C TRP A 99 25.61 16.41 -17.13
N ASP A 100 26.65 17.24 -17.32
CA ASP A 100 26.77 18.60 -16.79
C ASP A 100 25.47 19.42 -16.87
N VAL A 101 24.90 19.59 -18.06
CA VAL A 101 23.67 20.38 -18.26
C VAL A 101 22.45 19.76 -17.56
N HIS A 102 22.36 18.43 -17.52
CA HIS A 102 21.29 17.72 -16.82
C HIS A 102 21.46 17.83 -15.30
N HIS A 103 22.69 17.75 -14.79
CA HIS A 103 22.99 17.88 -13.37
C HIS A 103 22.80 19.32 -12.87
N GLU A 104 23.27 20.33 -13.62
CA GLU A 104 23.08 21.74 -13.30
C GLU A 104 21.61 22.10 -13.18
N VAL A 105 20.78 21.67 -14.14
CA VAL A 105 19.36 21.98 -14.07
C VAL A 105 18.66 21.13 -12.98
N HIS A 106 19.12 19.92 -12.69
CA HIS A 106 18.66 19.17 -11.52
C HIS A 106 18.90 19.93 -10.20
N GLN A 107 20.12 20.44 -10.00
CA GLN A 107 20.47 21.22 -8.80
C GLN A 107 19.69 22.54 -8.72
N PHE A 108 19.57 23.26 -9.85
CA PHE A 108 18.80 24.50 -9.91
C PHE A 108 17.33 24.28 -9.49
N LEU A 109 16.71 23.21 -10.01
CA LEU A 109 15.32 22.90 -9.70
C LEU A 109 15.10 22.44 -8.26
N LEU A 110 16.07 21.76 -7.63
CA LEU A 110 16.03 21.45 -6.19
C LEU A 110 16.06 22.71 -5.32
N GLY A 111 16.68 23.78 -5.81
CA GLY A 111 16.76 25.07 -5.11
C GLY A 111 15.51 25.95 -5.24
N LEU A 112 14.55 25.60 -6.10
CA LEU A 112 13.33 26.39 -6.29
C LEU A 112 12.32 26.15 -5.16
N PRO A 113 11.70 27.21 -4.62
CA PRO A 113 10.62 27.04 -3.65
C PRO A 113 9.42 26.33 -4.32
N PRO A 114 8.66 25.52 -3.57
CA PRO A 114 7.46 24.89 -4.10
C PRO A 114 6.48 25.96 -4.59
N VAL A 115 6.11 25.92 -5.88
CA VAL A 115 5.11 26.84 -6.45
C VAL A 115 3.75 26.54 -5.81
N PRO A 116 3.19 27.44 -4.98
CA PRO A 116 1.90 27.22 -4.36
C PRO A 116 0.80 27.35 -5.41
N GLY A 117 -0.19 26.44 -5.42
CA GLY A 117 -1.47 26.70 -6.06
C GLY A 117 -1.75 26.02 -7.41
N LEU A 118 -0.78 25.36 -8.05
CA LEU A 118 -1.11 24.44 -9.14
C LEU A 118 -1.59 23.11 -8.53
N ARG A 119 -2.89 22.99 -8.26
CA ARG A 119 -3.50 21.65 -8.14
C ARG A 119 -3.28 20.99 -9.49
N PRO A 120 -2.44 19.94 -9.60
CA PRO A 120 -2.34 19.19 -10.84
C PRO A 120 -3.76 18.77 -11.22
N ARG A 121 -4.15 18.82 -12.50
CA ARG A 121 -5.41 18.20 -12.94
C ARG A 121 -5.37 16.75 -12.46
N MET A 122 -6.09 16.46 -11.38
CA MET A 122 -6.03 15.16 -10.73
C MET A 122 -6.63 14.17 -11.71
N THR A 123 -5.85 13.18 -12.11
CA THR A 123 -6.36 12.12 -12.96
C THR A 123 -7.37 11.28 -12.18
N LEU A 124 -8.26 10.58 -12.87
CA LEU A 124 -9.25 9.72 -12.23
C LEU A 124 -8.60 8.70 -11.28
N ASP A 125 -7.43 8.17 -11.65
CA ASP A 125 -6.69 7.25 -10.80
C ASP A 125 -6.12 7.93 -9.54
N SER A 126 -5.65 9.17 -9.64
CA SER A 126 -5.22 9.94 -8.46
C SER A 126 -6.39 10.23 -7.53
N LEU A 127 -7.58 10.53 -8.07
CA LEU A 127 -8.80 10.72 -7.27
C LEU A 127 -9.24 9.41 -6.60
N ARG A 128 -9.21 8.29 -7.33
CA ARG A 128 -9.50 6.95 -6.78
C ARG A 128 -8.53 6.61 -5.66
N LYS A 129 -7.23 6.77 -5.91
CA LYS A 129 -6.19 6.53 -4.91
C LYS A 129 -6.38 7.41 -3.67
N TYR A 130 -6.66 8.70 -3.86
CA TYR A 130 -6.94 9.61 -2.74
C TYR A 130 -8.14 9.14 -1.92
N ALA A 131 -9.24 8.78 -2.57
CA ALA A 131 -10.42 8.26 -1.88
C ALA A 131 -10.11 6.96 -1.11
N THR A 132 -9.39 6.02 -1.74
CA THR A 132 -8.96 4.77 -1.11
C THR A 132 -8.05 5.02 0.10
N ASP A 133 -7.05 5.90 -0.04
CA ASP A 133 -6.12 6.23 1.02
C ASP A 133 -6.85 6.93 2.19
N ARG A 134 -7.82 7.80 1.90
CA ARG A 134 -8.67 8.44 2.92
C ARG A 134 -9.53 7.42 3.66
N CYS A 135 -10.26 6.56 2.96
CA CYS A 135 -11.08 5.52 3.59
C CYS A 135 -10.24 4.56 4.43
N ASN A 136 -9.04 4.20 3.97
CA ASN A 136 -8.13 3.33 4.73
C ASN A 136 -7.58 4.03 5.98
N ALA A 137 -7.32 5.35 5.92
CA ALA A 137 -6.90 6.14 7.08
C ALA A 137 -8.03 6.27 8.11
N GLU A 138 -9.25 6.58 7.68
CA GLU A 138 -10.44 6.64 8.53
C GLU A 138 -10.71 5.28 9.20
N TRP A 139 -10.67 4.19 8.44
CA TRP A 139 -10.82 2.83 8.98
C TRP A 139 -9.79 2.53 10.06
N ARG A 140 -8.51 2.85 9.82
CA ARG A 140 -7.45 2.66 10.83
C ARG A 140 -7.67 3.51 12.07
N GLN A 141 -8.12 4.76 11.92
CA GLN A 141 -8.41 5.60 13.07
C GLN A 141 -9.53 5.02 13.92
N LEU A 142 -10.66 4.67 13.32
CA LEU A 142 -11.79 4.04 14.01
C LEU A 142 -11.37 2.75 14.69
N PHE A 143 -10.64 1.89 13.99
CA PHE A 143 -10.20 0.60 14.52
C PHE A 143 -9.33 0.71 15.78
N PHE A 144 -8.46 1.73 15.89
CA PHE A 144 -7.58 1.88 17.04
C PHE A 144 -8.14 2.78 18.15
N HIS A 145 -9.01 3.74 17.82
CA HIS A 145 -9.45 4.77 18.76
C HIS A 145 -10.91 4.61 19.21
N ASP A 146 -11.69 3.79 18.52
CA ASP A 146 -13.07 3.48 18.91
C ASP A 146 -13.19 2.00 19.34
N PRO A 147 -13.23 1.73 20.66
CA PRO A 147 -13.39 0.37 21.19
C PRO A 147 -14.68 -0.33 20.74
N THR A 148 -15.73 0.44 20.43
CA THR A 148 -17.00 -0.12 19.95
C THR A 148 -16.91 -0.55 18.48
N PHE A 149 -16.04 0.10 17.70
CA PHE A 149 -15.82 -0.23 16.29
C PHE A 149 -15.06 -1.55 16.11
N ALA A 150 -13.95 -1.74 16.82
CA ALA A 150 -13.14 -2.96 16.71
C ALA A 150 -13.71 -4.14 17.53
N SER A 151 -14.59 -3.88 18.49
CA SER A 151 -14.98 -4.75 19.60
C SER A 151 -13.90 -4.87 20.67
N TRP A 152 -14.33 -4.80 21.93
CA TRP A 152 -13.52 -5.07 23.12
C TRP A 152 -12.88 -6.47 23.13
N GLN A 153 -13.39 -7.37 22.30
CA GLN A 153 -12.90 -8.73 22.16
C GLN A 153 -11.87 -8.88 21.06
N PHE A 154 -11.51 -7.83 20.31
CA PHE A 154 -10.48 -7.93 19.28
C PHE A 154 -9.08 -8.07 19.90
N LEU A 155 -8.33 -9.10 19.51
CA LEU A 155 -6.94 -9.28 19.92
C LEU A 155 -6.04 -8.37 19.08
N GLN A 156 -5.56 -7.29 19.69
CA GLN A 156 -4.55 -6.44 19.07
C GLN A 156 -3.21 -7.16 19.07
N LEU A 157 -2.60 -7.27 17.89
CA LEU A 157 -1.33 -7.96 17.69
C LEU A 157 -0.28 -6.98 17.18
N LEU A 158 0.96 -7.22 17.57
CA LEU A 158 2.14 -6.52 17.10
C LEU A 158 2.78 -7.27 15.92
N ASP A 159 3.43 -6.51 15.04
CA ASP A 159 4.34 -7.05 14.03
C ASP A 159 5.73 -7.36 14.63
N LEU A 160 6.71 -7.63 13.77
CA LEU A 160 8.09 -7.92 14.19
C LEU A 160 8.85 -6.69 14.68
N ASP A 161 8.35 -5.50 14.37
CA ASP A 161 8.94 -4.21 14.73
C ASP A 161 8.19 -3.58 15.92
N ASP A 162 7.45 -4.40 16.68
CA ASP A 162 6.61 -4.01 17.82
C ASP A 162 5.55 -2.95 17.50
N ASN A 163 5.12 -2.85 16.23
CA ASN A 163 4.03 -1.95 15.83
C ASN A 163 2.69 -2.69 15.80
N LEU A 164 1.63 -2.01 16.23
CA LEU A 164 0.27 -2.52 16.07
C LEU A 164 -0.05 -2.82 14.60
N ILE A 165 -0.50 -4.04 14.33
CA ILE A 165 -0.87 -4.46 12.98
C ILE A 165 -2.12 -3.70 12.54
N LYS A 166 -1.98 -2.98 11.43
CA LYS A 166 -3.02 -2.08 10.91
C LYS A 166 -3.94 -2.80 9.94
N PRO A 167 -5.26 -2.55 10.01
CA PRO A 167 -6.18 -3.05 9.00
C PRO A 167 -5.77 -2.59 7.60
N SER A 168 -6.02 -3.45 6.61
CA SER A 168 -5.73 -3.20 5.21
C SER A 168 -6.72 -3.95 4.33
N TYR A 169 -7.22 -3.26 3.31
CA TYR A 169 -8.10 -3.84 2.30
C TYR A 169 -7.33 -4.72 1.30
N LEU A 170 -6.00 -4.55 1.23
CA LEU A 170 -5.14 -5.29 0.32
C LEU A 170 -4.81 -6.67 0.90
N LYS A 171 -5.34 -7.73 0.26
CA LYS A 171 -4.99 -9.14 0.51
C LYS A 171 -5.03 -9.56 1.99
N GLY A 172 -5.91 -8.93 2.78
CA GLY A 172 -6.05 -9.22 4.21
C GLY A 172 -4.90 -8.72 5.10
N GLY A 173 -4.13 -7.73 4.63
CA GLY A 173 -3.06 -7.10 5.41
C GLY A 173 -1.94 -8.05 5.80
N SER A 174 -1.35 -7.85 6.97
CA SER A 174 -0.27 -8.71 7.48
C SER A 174 -0.77 -10.05 8.01
N TRP A 175 -2.06 -10.16 8.37
CA TRP A 175 -2.62 -11.36 9.00
C TRP A 175 -2.70 -12.55 8.03
N ILE A 176 -3.40 -12.39 6.89
CA ILE A 176 -3.69 -13.53 6.00
C ILE A 176 -2.41 -14.11 5.36
N PRO A 177 -1.48 -13.30 4.80
CA PRO A 177 -0.26 -13.82 4.20
C PRO A 177 0.63 -14.57 5.20
N ALA A 178 0.63 -14.16 6.48
CA ALA A 178 1.46 -14.79 7.50
C ALA A 178 1.07 -16.27 7.76
N ALA A 179 -0.19 -16.64 7.54
CA ALA A 179 -0.68 -18.01 7.70
C ALA A 179 -0.42 -18.94 6.49
N LYS A 180 0.35 -18.48 5.49
CA LYS A 180 0.82 -19.27 4.32
C LYS A 180 -0.27 -20.12 3.64
N ALA A 181 -1.47 -19.57 3.48
CA ALA A 181 -2.63 -20.22 2.85
C ALA A 181 -3.21 -21.47 3.55
N SER A 182 -2.85 -21.75 4.82
CA SER A 182 -3.51 -22.82 5.57
C SER A 182 -4.89 -22.38 6.06
N THR A 183 -5.97 -22.89 5.43
CA THR A 183 -7.36 -22.54 5.79
C THR A 183 -7.67 -22.86 7.26
N SER A 184 -7.17 -23.99 7.78
CA SER A 184 -7.35 -24.37 9.18
C SER A 184 -6.67 -23.39 10.14
N LEU A 185 -5.43 -23.00 9.84
CA LEU A 185 -4.69 -22.03 10.64
C LEU A 185 -5.36 -20.65 10.59
N VAL A 186 -5.71 -20.16 9.40
CA VAL A 186 -6.45 -18.90 9.23
C VAL A 186 -7.75 -18.92 10.02
N SER A 187 -8.53 -20.01 9.95
CA SER A 187 -9.80 -20.11 10.69
C SER A 187 -9.60 -20.03 12.21
N ARG A 188 -8.59 -20.70 12.75
CA ARG A 188 -8.28 -20.68 14.20
C ARG A 188 -7.73 -19.31 14.61
N MET A 189 -6.88 -18.71 13.78
CA MET A 189 -6.37 -17.36 13.98
C MET A 189 -7.50 -16.33 13.97
N THR A 190 -8.42 -16.38 13.01
CA THR A 190 -9.60 -15.51 12.94
C THR A 190 -10.46 -15.64 14.19
N ARG A 191 -10.73 -16.87 14.65
CA ARG A 191 -11.51 -17.10 15.88
C ARG A 191 -10.80 -16.56 17.13
N ALA A 192 -9.49 -16.76 17.23
CA ALA A 192 -8.68 -16.21 18.31
C ALA A 192 -8.70 -14.68 18.29
N ILE A 193 -8.48 -14.06 17.13
CA ILE A 193 -8.39 -12.61 16.98
C ILE A 193 -9.74 -11.94 17.23
N LEU A 194 -10.82 -12.45 16.64
CA LEU A 194 -12.14 -11.82 16.74
C LEU A 194 -12.89 -12.14 18.05
N GLY A 195 -12.34 -13.02 18.90
CA GLY A 195 -13.02 -13.44 20.13
C GLY A 195 -14.24 -14.35 19.88
N HIS A 196 -14.25 -15.06 18.76
CA HIS A 196 -15.31 -16.01 18.37
C HIS A 196 -14.86 -17.47 18.45
N ALA A 197 -13.87 -17.74 19.28
CA ALA A 197 -13.44 -19.11 19.51
C ALA A 197 -14.47 -19.88 20.36
N PRO A 198 -14.74 -21.16 20.08
CA PRO A 198 -15.65 -22.00 20.86
C PRO A 198 -14.97 -22.47 22.15
N ILE A 199 -14.66 -21.51 23.03
CA ILE A 199 -14.03 -21.68 24.34
C ILE A 199 -14.98 -21.20 25.44
N GLY A 200 -14.58 -21.32 26.70
CA GLY A 200 -15.36 -20.94 27.86
C GLY A 200 -15.99 -19.55 27.80
N GLU A 201 -15.24 -18.52 27.37
CA GLU A 201 -15.77 -17.16 27.16
C GLU A 201 -16.95 -17.09 26.17
N TYR A 202 -16.93 -17.93 25.14
CA TYR A 202 -18.02 -18.00 24.17
C TYR A 202 -19.19 -18.82 24.74
N TYR A 203 -18.90 -19.93 25.41
CA TYR A 203 -19.93 -20.78 26.02
C TYR A 203 -20.72 -20.05 27.10
N SER A 204 -20.05 -19.31 27.99
CA SER A 204 -20.73 -18.54 29.03
C SER A 204 -21.69 -17.48 28.49
N ARG A 205 -21.46 -16.98 27.27
CA ARG A 205 -22.30 -15.96 26.62
C ARG A 205 -23.43 -16.55 25.78
N PHE A 206 -23.15 -17.64 25.07
CA PHE A 206 -24.02 -18.12 23.99
C PHE A 206 -24.54 -19.55 24.20
N LEU A 207 -23.91 -20.35 25.07
CA LEU A 207 -24.23 -21.75 25.30
C LEU A 207 -24.14 -22.08 26.81
N PRO A 208 -25.10 -21.61 27.64
CA PRO A 208 -25.01 -21.69 29.10
C PRO A 208 -24.97 -23.13 29.65
N ASP A 209 -25.47 -24.10 28.88
CA ASP A 209 -25.45 -25.52 29.26
C ASP A 209 -24.07 -26.19 29.09
N LYS A 210 -23.12 -25.52 28.42
CA LYS A 210 -21.77 -26.05 28.23
C LYS A 210 -20.86 -25.62 29.38
N ASP A 211 -20.06 -26.57 29.85
CA ASP A 211 -19.01 -26.31 30.83
C ASP A 211 -18.02 -25.24 30.30
N PRO A 212 -17.95 -24.07 30.95
CA PRO A 212 -17.05 -23.01 30.53
C PRO A 212 -15.63 -23.18 31.09
N ALA A 213 -15.39 -24.15 31.97
CA ALA A 213 -14.09 -24.33 32.62
C ALA A 213 -13.00 -24.73 31.62
N CYS A 214 -11.77 -24.31 31.93
CA CYS A 214 -10.63 -24.73 31.12
C CYS A 214 -10.32 -26.20 31.40
N PRO A 215 -10.07 -27.01 30.36
CA PRO A 215 -9.64 -28.41 30.53
C PRO A 215 -8.35 -28.59 31.33
N CYS A 216 -7.57 -27.53 31.59
CA CYS A 216 -6.42 -27.62 32.51
C CYS A 216 -6.82 -27.83 33.98
N GLY A 217 -8.07 -27.53 34.36
CA GLY A 217 -8.55 -27.58 35.74
C GLY A 217 -8.15 -26.38 36.61
N GLU A 218 -7.36 -25.45 36.08
CA GLU A 218 -6.83 -24.29 36.84
C GLU A 218 -7.71 -23.03 36.71
N ALA A 219 -8.58 -22.97 35.70
CA ALA A 219 -9.44 -21.80 35.45
C ALA A 219 -10.91 -22.22 35.33
N ALA A 220 -11.76 -21.62 36.17
CA ALA A 220 -13.21 -21.81 36.17
C ALA A 220 -13.89 -21.28 34.89
N LEU A 221 -13.21 -20.37 34.18
CA LEU A 221 -13.62 -19.86 32.87
C LEU A 221 -12.44 -19.94 31.92
N GLU A 222 -12.59 -20.67 30.83
CA GLU A 222 -11.60 -20.76 29.75
C GLU A 222 -11.58 -19.46 28.93
N MET A 223 -10.74 -18.53 29.38
CA MET A 223 -10.50 -17.26 28.71
C MET A 223 -9.42 -17.36 27.63
N ARG A 224 -9.55 -16.58 26.56
CA ARG A 224 -8.51 -16.47 25.53
C ARG A 224 -7.16 -16.06 26.13
N ASP A 225 -7.18 -15.12 27.06
CA ASP A 225 -5.98 -14.67 27.77
C ASP A 225 -5.32 -15.82 28.55
N HIS A 226 -6.11 -16.59 29.30
CA HIS A 226 -5.60 -17.80 29.97
C HIS A 226 -4.97 -18.77 28.97
N ILE A 227 -5.65 -19.08 27.85
CA ILE A 227 -5.14 -19.98 26.81
C ILE A 227 -3.78 -19.52 26.26
N LEU A 228 -3.64 -18.21 26.01
CA LEU A 228 -2.47 -17.64 25.34
C LEU A 228 -1.31 -17.30 26.27
N ASN A 229 -1.58 -16.99 27.54
CA ASN A 229 -0.60 -16.37 28.45
C ASN A 229 -0.39 -17.14 29.77
N HIS A 230 -1.27 -18.06 30.17
CA HIS A 230 -1.25 -18.65 31.52
C HIS A 230 -1.49 -20.16 31.60
N CYS A 231 -1.94 -20.80 30.52
CA CYS A 231 -2.39 -22.18 30.58
C CYS A 231 -1.20 -23.16 30.58
N ARG A 232 -0.88 -23.74 31.75
CA ARG A 232 0.24 -24.71 31.90
C ARG A 232 0.08 -25.95 31.03
N ARG A 233 -1.14 -26.48 30.92
CA ARG A 233 -1.46 -27.62 30.03
C ARG A 233 -1.18 -27.30 28.55
N ARG A 234 -1.09 -26.02 28.19
CA ARG A 234 -0.76 -25.52 26.85
C ARG A 234 0.67 -25.00 26.74
N GLY A 235 1.52 -25.23 27.73
CA GLY A 235 2.97 -25.00 27.65
C GLY A 235 3.40 -23.53 27.45
N VAL A 236 2.51 -22.58 27.76
CA VAL A 236 2.74 -21.15 27.55
C VAL A 236 3.90 -20.64 28.43
N ASP A 237 3.98 -21.14 29.67
CA ASP A 237 4.94 -20.69 30.68
C ASP A 237 6.41 -21.03 30.36
N TYR A 238 6.68 -21.96 29.43
CA TYR A 238 8.02 -22.54 29.26
C TYR A 238 8.78 -22.17 27.98
N PHE A 239 8.11 -21.74 26.89
CA PHE A 239 8.78 -21.73 25.57
C PHE A 239 8.52 -20.52 24.65
N TYR A 240 7.49 -19.70 24.87
CA TYR A 240 7.01 -18.81 23.80
C TYR A 240 6.87 -17.33 24.17
N GLY A 241 6.88 -17.00 25.46
CA GLY A 241 6.44 -15.67 25.90
C GLY A 241 4.95 -15.44 25.58
N PRO A 242 4.39 -14.32 26.03
CA PRO A 242 2.98 -14.01 25.80
C PRO A 242 2.69 -13.74 24.31
N ALA A 243 1.52 -14.18 23.84
CA ALA A 243 1.17 -14.16 22.42
C ALA A 243 0.67 -12.78 21.94
N TRP A 244 1.51 -11.76 22.09
CA TRP A 244 1.20 -10.38 21.70
C TRP A 244 1.63 -10.04 20.27
N THR A 245 2.48 -10.87 19.65
CA THR A 245 2.89 -10.69 18.25
C THR A 245 2.22 -11.73 17.34
N LEU A 246 1.95 -11.35 16.09
CA LEU A 246 1.37 -12.26 15.10
C LEU A 246 2.23 -13.53 14.87
N PRO A 247 3.58 -13.46 14.79
CA PRO A 247 4.41 -14.65 14.65
C PRO A 247 4.34 -15.59 15.86
N VAL A 248 4.25 -15.07 17.08
CA VAL A 248 4.10 -15.90 18.29
C VAL A 248 2.74 -16.61 18.28
N LEU A 249 1.65 -15.89 17.94
CA LEU A 249 0.32 -16.49 17.80
C LEU A 249 0.32 -17.61 16.77
N ILE A 250 0.94 -17.41 15.59
CA ILE A 250 1.01 -18.44 14.55
C ILE A 250 1.73 -19.69 15.05
N ARG A 251 2.92 -19.54 15.65
CA ARG A 251 3.67 -20.68 16.22
C ARG A 251 2.88 -21.43 17.29
N PHE A 252 2.16 -20.69 18.14
CA PHE A 252 1.28 -21.28 19.14
C PHE A 252 0.18 -22.12 18.49
N LEU A 253 -0.50 -21.59 17.47
CA LEU A 253 -1.58 -22.30 16.77
C LEU A 253 -1.07 -23.51 15.98
N GLU A 254 0.10 -23.43 15.38
CA GLU A 254 0.76 -24.56 14.71
C GLU A 254 1.09 -25.68 15.71
N ARG A 255 1.60 -25.32 16.89
CA ARG A 255 1.94 -26.27 17.96
C ARG A 255 0.71 -26.92 18.60
N PHE A 256 -0.39 -26.18 18.73
CA PHE A 256 -1.63 -26.65 19.33
C PHE A 256 -2.79 -26.65 18.31
N PRO A 257 -2.89 -27.66 17.43
CA PRO A 257 -3.91 -27.73 16.36
C PRO A 257 -5.37 -27.62 16.83
N TRP A 258 -5.62 -27.99 18.09
CA TRP A 258 -6.92 -27.95 18.74
C TRP A 258 -7.25 -26.59 19.39
N ALA A 259 -6.27 -25.69 19.53
CA ALA A 259 -6.51 -24.39 20.14
C ALA A 259 -7.43 -23.55 19.25
N PHE A 260 -8.50 -23.03 19.85
CA PHE A 260 -9.56 -22.27 19.16
C PHE A 260 -10.20 -23.02 17.97
N SER A 261 -10.14 -24.35 17.95
CA SER A 261 -10.95 -25.17 17.04
C SER A 261 -12.25 -25.57 17.73
N PHE A 262 -13.27 -25.92 16.94
CA PHE A 262 -14.39 -26.67 17.49
C PHE A 262 -13.88 -28.01 18.04
N ARG A 263 -14.44 -28.44 19.18
CA ARG A 263 -14.20 -29.80 19.66
C ARG A 263 -14.78 -30.78 18.63
N PRO A 264 -14.10 -31.90 18.33
CA PRO A 264 -14.72 -32.97 17.55
C PRO A 264 -16.07 -33.33 18.17
N LYS A 265 -17.10 -33.54 17.36
CA LYS A 265 -18.30 -34.21 17.86
C LYS A 265 -17.89 -35.63 18.20
N ASP A 266 -18.24 -36.12 19.38
CA ASP A 266 -18.01 -37.51 19.74
C ASP A 266 -18.60 -38.41 18.63
N GLY A 267 -17.76 -39.27 18.02
CA GLY A 267 -18.24 -40.32 17.11
C GLY A 267 -17.99 -40.16 15.60
N VAL A 268 -16.99 -39.41 15.14
CA VAL A 268 -16.50 -39.57 13.74
C VAL A 268 -14.99 -39.76 13.73
N GLY A 269 -14.59 -41.03 13.80
CA GLY A 269 -13.27 -41.52 13.41
C GLY A 269 -13.34 -42.15 12.03
#